data_AF-A0A8S3JJY1-F1
#
_entry.id   AF-A0A8S3JJY1-F1
#
_cell.length_a   1.000
_cell.length_b   1.000
_cell.length_c   1.000
_cell.angle_alpha   90.00
_cell.angle_beta   90.00
_cell.angle_gamma   90.00
#
_symmetry.space_group_name_H-M   'P 1'
#
loop_
_entity.id
_entity.type
_entity.pdbx_description
1 polymer ?
#
loop_
_entity_poly.entity_id
_entity_poly.type
_entity_poly.pdbx_seq_one_letter_code
_entity_poly.pdbx_strand_id
1 'polypeptide(L)'
;LRNERLKQNLREPKFEINEFLKTFPNPLEYFYDRTKNVSESYKSHAFIYLANAFARVPIGHIREILSNHNYRFAPAMKQLQEEFQEYHINQRKKSRHSSPHTLKHRARVPMAIPDVPDEIFYKELCYIKHEDEII
;
A
#
# COMPACT_ATOMS: atom_id res chain seq x y z
N LEU A 1 -19.86 -18.43 -0.79
CA LEU A 1 -18.95 -19.59 -0.57
C LEU A 1 -17.82 -19.73 -1.61
N ARG A 2 -18.00 -20.24 -2.84
CA ARG A 2 -16.87 -20.45 -3.80
C ARG A 2 -16.21 -19.13 -4.26
N ASN A 3 -17.01 -18.12 -4.57
CA ASN A 3 -16.52 -16.79 -4.99
C ASN A 3 -15.85 -16.02 -3.84
N GLU A 4 -16.28 -16.23 -2.59
CA GLU A 4 -15.69 -15.56 -1.43
C GLU A 4 -14.32 -16.13 -1.08
N ARG A 5 -14.12 -17.46 -1.20
CA ARG A 5 -12.81 -18.08 -1.01
C ARG A 5 -11.80 -17.63 -2.07
N LEU A 6 -12.23 -17.49 -3.32
CA LEU A 6 -11.38 -16.94 -4.40
C LEU A 6 -10.99 -15.49 -4.10
N LYS A 7 -11.94 -14.66 -3.64
CA LYS A 7 -11.66 -13.29 -3.21
C LYS A 7 -10.71 -13.23 -2.01
N GLN A 8 -10.87 -14.11 -1.02
CA GLN A 8 -9.96 -14.20 0.13
C GLN A 8 -8.55 -14.62 -0.29
N ASN A 9 -8.43 -15.65 -1.13
CA ASN A 9 -7.13 -16.10 -1.66
C ASN A 9 -6.40 -15.03 -2.48
N LEU A 10 -7.12 -14.12 -3.13
CA LEU A 10 -6.52 -13.01 -3.87
C LEU A 10 -6.08 -11.86 -2.94
N ARG A 11 -6.79 -11.64 -1.83
CA ARG A 11 -6.45 -10.60 -0.85
C ARG A 11 -5.28 -11.01 0.05
N GLU A 12 -5.18 -12.30 0.33
CA GLU A 12 -4.12 -12.94 1.13
C GLU A 12 -3.58 -14.17 0.37
N PRO A 13 -2.85 -13.97 -0.74
CA PRO A 13 -2.27 -15.10 -1.45
C PRO A 13 -1.25 -15.79 -0.54
N LYS A 14 -1.20 -17.13 -0.59
CA LYS A 14 -0.07 -17.87 -0.04
C LYS A 14 1.18 -17.36 -0.75
N PHE A 15 2.07 -16.72 0.02
CA PHE A 15 3.23 -16.07 -0.53
C PHE A 15 4.44 -17.00 -0.44
N GLU A 16 4.88 -17.48 -1.60
CA GLU A 16 6.08 -18.30 -1.75
C GLU A 16 7.10 -17.49 -2.56
N ILE A 17 8.20 -17.07 -1.93
CA ILE A 17 9.20 -16.17 -2.55
C ILE A 17 9.70 -16.72 -3.89
N ASN A 18 10.00 -18.02 -3.95
CA ASN A 18 10.49 -18.68 -5.17
C ASN A 18 9.47 -18.64 -6.31
N GLU A 19 8.18 -18.76 -6.02
CA GLU A 19 7.14 -18.67 -7.05
C GLU A 19 6.90 -17.21 -7.47
N PHE A 20 6.99 -16.30 -6.50
CA PHE A 20 6.89 -14.87 -6.74
C PHE A 20 7.99 -14.39 -7.69
N LEU A 21 9.25 -14.75 -7.43
CA LEU A 21 10.40 -14.38 -8.24
C LEU A 21 10.39 -15.01 -9.65
N LYS A 22 9.73 -16.16 -9.84
CA LYS A 22 9.47 -16.69 -11.19
C LYS A 22 8.53 -15.79 -12.00
N THR A 23 7.57 -15.16 -11.33
CA THR A 23 6.59 -14.25 -11.96
C THR A 23 7.18 -12.85 -12.15
N PHE A 24 7.94 -12.37 -11.16
CA PHE A 24 8.62 -11.08 -11.17
C PHE A 24 10.12 -11.29 -10.91
N PRO A 25 10.93 -11.56 -11.95
CA PRO A 25 12.36 -11.78 -11.79
C PRO A 25 13.11 -10.58 -11.20
N ASN A 26 12.63 -9.36 -11.48
CA ASN A 26 13.11 -8.12 -10.86
C ASN A 26 11.90 -7.31 -10.33
N PRO A 27 11.41 -7.62 -9.12
CA PRO A 27 10.20 -7.00 -8.60
C PRO A 27 10.41 -5.52 -8.27
N LEU A 28 11.60 -5.14 -7.82
CA LEU A 28 11.97 -3.74 -7.58
C LEU A 28 11.78 -2.91 -8.85
N GLU A 29 12.39 -3.35 -9.96
CA GLU A 29 12.23 -2.66 -11.24
C GLU A 29 10.77 -2.66 -11.70
N TYR A 30 10.05 -3.79 -11.59
CA TYR A 30 8.68 -3.88 -12.06
C TYR A 30 7.70 -2.94 -11.33
N PHE A 31 7.75 -2.91 -10.00
CA PHE A 31 6.79 -2.14 -9.17
C PHE A 31 7.18 -0.66 -9.04
N TYR A 32 8.47 -0.33 -9.12
CA TYR A 32 8.92 1.07 -9.09
C TYR A 32 8.99 1.74 -10.48
N ASP A 33 8.74 1.00 -11.56
CA ASP A 33 8.70 1.57 -12.92
C ASP A 33 7.48 2.47 -13.14
N ARG A 34 7.70 3.78 -13.03
CA ARG A 34 6.71 4.84 -13.22
C ARG A 34 6.33 5.08 -14.69
N THR A 35 7.03 4.48 -15.65
CA THR A 35 6.76 4.69 -17.09
C THR A 35 5.54 3.91 -17.58
N LYS A 36 5.13 2.86 -16.86
CA LYS A 36 3.98 2.03 -17.23
C LYS A 36 2.71 2.49 -16.54
N ASN A 37 1.60 2.37 -17.26
CA ASN A 37 0.26 2.64 -16.75
C ASN A 37 -0.29 1.44 -15.97
N VAL A 38 -1.16 1.73 -15.01
CA VAL A 38 -1.87 0.73 -14.19
C VAL A 38 -3.38 0.79 -14.45
N SER A 39 -4.08 -0.31 -14.14
CA SER A 39 -5.54 -0.42 -14.31
C SER A 39 -6.30 0.52 -13.35
N GLU A 40 -7.52 0.92 -13.69
CA GLU A 40 -8.36 1.72 -12.78
C GLU A 40 -8.72 0.96 -11.49
N SER A 41 -8.84 -0.37 -11.59
CA SER A 41 -9.04 -1.23 -10.42
C SER A 41 -7.85 -1.15 -9.47
N TYR A 42 -6.63 -1.25 -10.01
CA TYR A 42 -5.39 -1.08 -9.26
C TYR A 42 -5.32 0.31 -8.61
N LYS A 43 -5.58 1.39 -9.37
CA LYS A 43 -5.56 2.77 -8.83
C LYS A 43 -6.49 2.92 -7.64
N SER A 44 -7.69 2.35 -7.73
CA SER A 44 -8.69 2.37 -6.66
C SER A 44 -8.20 1.65 -5.42
N HIS A 45 -7.59 0.46 -5.57
CA HIS A 45 -7.02 -0.28 -4.46
C HIS A 45 -5.86 0.46 -3.81
N ALA A 46 -4.90 0.95 -4.59
CA ALA A 46 -3.76 1.72 -4.10
C ALA A 46 -4.23 2.95 -3.32
N PHE A 47 -5.18 3.71 -3.86
CA PHE A 47 -5.74 4.88 -3.19
C PHE A 47 -6.45 4.52 -1.88
N ILE A 48 -7.34 3.53 -1.88
CA ILE A 48 -8.08 3.13 -0.67
C ILE A 48 -7.12 2.60 0.40
N TYR A 49 -6.13 1.81 0.00
CA TYR A 49 -5.13 1.28 0.91
C TYR A 49 -4.34 2.41 1.57
N LEU A 50 -3.78 3.35 0.79
CA LEU A 50 -3.04 4.48 1.34
C LEU A 50 -3.92 5.41 2.17
N ALA A 51 -5.15 5.69 1.72
CA ALA A 51 -6.12 6.51 2.45
C ALA A 51 -6.45 5.95 3.84
N ASN A 52 -6.49 4.62 3.96
CA ASN A 52 -6.72 3.91 5.21
C ASN A 52 -5.45 3.81 6.06
N ALA A 53 -4.30 3.48 5.46
CA ALA A 53 -3.01 3.40 6.15
C ALA A 53 -2.58 4.75 6.74
N PHE A 54 -2.86 5.83 6.01
CA PHE A 54 -2.54 7.21 6.38
C PHE A 54 -3.82 8.02 6.65
N ALA A 55 -4.72 7.49 7.50
CA ALA A 55 -6.05 8.05 7.77
C ALA A 55 -6.08 9.51 8.29
N ARG A 56 -4.93 10.05 8.71
CA ARG A 56 -4.78 11.44 9.18
C ARG A 56 -4.15 12.38 8.13
N VAL A 57 -3.60 11.85 7.04
CA VAL A 57 -3.06 12.63 5.91
C VAL A 57 -4.20 13.03 4.98
N PRO A 58 -4.34 14.29 4.54
CA PRO A 58 -5.45 14.72 3.67
C PRO A 58 -5.59 13.86 2.41
N ILE A 59 -6.84 13.53 2.02
CA ILE A 59 -7.11 12.70 0.83
C ILE A 59 -6.54 13.34 -0.44
N GLY A 60 -6.62 14.66 -0.57
CA GLY A 60 -6.04 15.40 -1.69
C GLY A 60 -4.53 15.16 -1.83
N HIS A 61 -3.81 15.19 -0.71
CA HIS A 61 -2.36 14.91 -0.67
C HIS A 61 -2.02 13.48 -1.09
N ILE A 62 -2.80 12.50 -0.63
CA ILE A 62 -2.62 11.09 -1.02
C ILE A 62 -2.85 10.91 -2.52
N ARG A 63 -3.87 11.57 -3.08
CA ARG A 63 -4.15 11.54 -4.53
C ARG A 63 -3.03 12.20 -5.33
N GLU A 64 -2.50 13.32 -4.84
CA GLU A 64 -1.39 14.03 -5.47
C GLU A 64 -0.13 13.17 -5.51
N ILE A 65 0.26 12.56 -4.38
CA ILE A 65 1.42 11.64 -4.34
C ILE A 65 1.23 10.47 -5.30
N LEU A 66 0.04 9.85 -5.32
CA LEU A 66 -0.24 8.79 -6.29
C LEU A 66 -0.10 9.28 -7.73
N SER A 67 -0.68 10.44 -8.06
CA SER A 67 -0.57 11.03 -9.40
C SER A 67 0.89 11.28 -9.80
N ASN A 68 1.71 11.82 -8.89
CA ASN A 68 3.13 12.09 -9.11
C ASN A 68 3.96 10.83 -9.36
N HIS A 69 3.50 9.67 -8.87
CA HIS A 69 4.12 8.37 -9.12
C HIS A 69 3.42 7.54 -10.20
N ASN A 70 2.60 8.17 -11.07
CA ASN A 70 1.79 7.49 -12.07
C ASN A 70 0.94 6.34 -11.48
N TYR A 71 0.40 6.61 -10.30
CA TYR A 71 -0.38 5.72 -9.45
C TYR A 71 0.35 4.46 -8.97
N ARG A 72 1.67 4.33 -9.15
CA ARG A 72 2.45 3.20 -8.64
C ARG A 72 2.44 3.17 -7.11
N PHE A 73 2.00 2.05 -6.56
CA PHE A 73 1.75 1.91 -5.13
C PHE A 73 3.03 1.92 -4.30
N ALA A 74 4.03 1.10 -4.65
CA ALA A 74 5.29 1.02 -3.92
C ALA A 74 6.02 2.37 -3.75
N PRO A 75 6.30 3.14 -4.82
CA PRO A 75 6.97 4.44 -4.66
C PRO A 75 6.10 5.47 -3.92
N ALA A 76 4.77 5.46 -4.10
CA ALA A 76 3.87 6.35 -3.36
C ALA A 76 3.81 6.01 -1.86
N MET A 77 3.77 4.72 -1.52
CA MET A 77 3.83 4.21 -0.15
C MET A 77 5.14 4.62 0.51
N LYS A 78 6.27 4.43 -0.18
CA LYS A 78 7.59 4.80 0.32
C LYS A 78 7.70 6.30 0.59
N GLN A 79 7.25 7.15 -0.33
CA GLN A 79 7.24 8.60 -0.11
C GLN A 79 6.37 8.99 1.08
N LEU A 80 5.16 8.43 1.21
CA LEU A 80 4.30 8.68 2.38
C LEU A 80 4.94 8.19 3.68
N GLN A 81 5.62 7.05 3.67
CA GLN A 81 6.34 6.55 4.84
C GLN A 81 7.47 7.49 5.22
N GLU A 82 8.25 8.00 4.26
CA GLU A 82 9.35 8.95 4.47
C GLU A 82 8.82 10.31 4.99
N GLU A 83 7.81 10.89 4.33
CA GLU A 83 7.19 12.17 4.73
C GLU A 83 6.56 12.10 6.12
N PHE A 84 5.97 10.95 6.46
CA PHE A 84 5.25 10.75 7.71
C PHE A 84 5.95 9.71 8.60
N GLN A 85 7.28 9.63 8.57
CA GLN A 85 8.07 8.68 9.39
C GLN A 85 7.72 8.75 10.89
N GLU A 86 7.25 9.90 11.38
CA GLU A 86 6.73 10.09 12.73
C GLU A 86 5.44 9.29 13.05
N TYR A 87 4.69 8.83 12.05
CA TYR A 87 3.49 8.01 12.23
C TYR A 87 3.80 6.53 12.53
N HIS A 88 4.86 5.98 11.94
CA HIS A 88 5.21 4.57 12.10
C HIS A 88 6.05 4.29 13.37
N ILE A 89 6.80 5.26 13.88
CA ILE A 89 7.50 5.12 15.18
C ILE A 89 6.49 4.85 16.31
N ASN A 90 5.27 5.40 16.20
CA ASN A 90 4.21 5.25 17.20
C ASN A 90 3.41 3.94 17.11
N GLN A 91 3.51 3.18 16.01
CA GLN A 91 2.87 1.85 15.92
C GLN A 91 3.76 0.75 16.51
N ARG A 92 5.09 0.92 16.50
CA ARG A 92 6.05 -0.01 17.13
C ARG A 92 6.36 0.32 18.59
N LYS A 93 6.17 1.57 19.04
CA LYS A 93 6.45 1.98 20.43
C LYS A 93 5.17 2.34 21.18
N LYS A 94 4.50 1.32 21.73
CA LYS A 94 3.78 1.48 23.01
C LYS A 94 4.81 1.77 24.12
N SER A 95 5.37 2.96 24.15
CA SER A 95 6.04 3.49 25.35
C SER A 95 6.08 5.01 25.33
N ARG A 96 5.18 5.57 26.13
CA ARG A 96 5.31 6.76 26.98
C ARG A 96 6.23 7.88 26.49
N HIS A 97 5.60 9.04 26.30
CA HIS A 97 6.17 10.39 26.21
C HIS A 97 6.73 10.80 24.85
N SER A 98 5.90 11.47 24.05
CA SER A 98 5.98 12.94 23.88
C SER A 98 4.91 13.45 22.89
N SER A 99 4.49 14.68 23.11
CA SER A 99 3.54 15.50 22.33
C SER A 99 4.21 16.86 22.10
N PRO A 100 3.68 17.84 21.33
CA PRO A 100 2.66 17.82 20.29
C PRO A 100 3.03 18.71 19.07
N HIS A 101 3.05 18.16 17.85
CA HIS A 101 2.63 18.92 16.66
C HIS A 101 1.59 18.09 15.89
N THR A 102 0.58 17.63 16.61
CA THR A 102 -0.52 16.91 16.00
C THR A 102 -1.40 17.92 15.28
N LEU A 103 -1.28 17.95 13.95
CA LEU A 103 -2.37 18.35 13.08
C LEU A 103 -3.66 17.72 13.66
N LYS A 104 -4.59 18.56 14.12
CA LYS A 104 -5.87 18.16 14.74
C LYS A 104 -6.82 17.52 13.71
N HIS A 105 -6.30 16.79 12.72
CA HIS A 105 -7.12 16.01 11.81
C HIS A 105 -7.57 14.76 12.55
N ARG A 106 -8.86 14.74 12.89
CA ARG A 106 -9.54 13.52 13.32
C ARG A 106 -9.28 12.45 12.26
N ALA A 107 -8.88 11.26 12.70
CA ALA A 107 -8.73 10.12 11.80
C ALA A 107 -10.05 9.92 11.06
N ARG A 108 -9.98 9.75 9.74
CA ARG A 108 -11.17 9.49 8.93
C ARG A 108 -11.74 8.10 9.21
N VAL A 109 -13.02 7.94 8.90
CA VAL A 109 -13.64 6.61 8.81
C VAL A 109 -12.95 5.83 7.69
N PRO A 110 -12.53 4.57 7.94
CA PRO A 110 -11.92 3.74 6.91
C PRO A 110 -12.82 3.57 5.69
N MET A 111 -12.23 3.70 4.50
CA MET A 111 -12.89 3.45 3.23
C MET A 111 -13.02 1.94 2.99
N ALA A 112 -14.15 1.52 2.43
CA ALA A 112 -14.37 0.12 2.07
C ALA A 112 -13.42 -0.33 0.95
N ILE A 113 -12.81 -1.51 1.11
CA ILE A 113 -11.97 -2.13 0.06
C ILE A 113 -12.88 -2.55 -1.11
N PRO A 114 -12.46 -2.37 -2.38
CA PRO A 114 -13.26 -2.80 -3.52
C PRO A 114 -13.62 -4.29 -3.50
N ASP A 115 -14.83 -4.62 -3.98
CA ASP A 115 -15.35 -6.00 -3.97
C ASP A 115 -14.66 -6.93 -4.96
N VAL A 116 -14.14 -6.37 -6.05
CA VAL A 116 -13.39 -7.08 -7.08
C VAL A 116 -11.92 -6.86 -6.77
N PRO A 117 -11.14 -7.89 -6.39
CA PRO A 117 -9.73 -7.74 -6.10
C PRO A 117 -8.93 -7.44 -7.38
N ASP A 118 -7.89 -6.63 -7.26
CA ASP A 118 -6.88 -6.44 -8.31
C ASP A 118 -5.63 -7.28 -8.01
N GLU A 119 -5.34 -8.26 -8.87
CA GLU A 119 -4.28 -9.25 -8.62
C GLU A 119 -2.88 -8.62 -8.57
N ILE A 120 -2.59 -7.64 -9.43
CA ILE A 120 -1.29 -6.97 -9.48
C ILE A 120 -1.09 -6.15 -8.21
N PHE A 121 -2.12 -5.43 -7.75
CA PHE A 121 -2.07 -4.69 -6.50
C PHE A 121 -1.76 -5.60 -5.31
N TYR A 122 -2.44 -6.76 -5.17
CA TYR A 122 -2.18 -7.65 -4.04
C TYR A 122 -0.80 -8.33 -4.13
N LYS A 123 -0.31 -8.63 -5.33
CA LYS A 123 1.08 -9.10 -5.55
C LYS A 123 2.11 -8.05 -5.12
N GLU A 124 1.90 -6.79 -5.46
CA GLU A 124 2.76 -5.68 -5.04
C GLU A 124 2.69 -5.43 -3.53
N LEU A 125 1.50 -5.52 -2.94
CA LEU A 125 1.32 -5.43 -1.50
C LEU A 125 2.07 -6.55 -0.77
N CYS A 126 2.07 -7.77 -1.33
CA CYS A 126 2.88 -8.88 -0.82
C CYS A 126 4.38 -8.62 -0.95
N TYR A 127 4.83 -8.08 -2.09
CA TYR A 127 6.22 -7.66 -2.28
C TYR A 127 6.67 -6.67 -1.21
N ILE A 128 5.92 -5.58 -0.97
CA ILE A 128 6.27 -4.57 0.04
C ILE A 128 6.33 -5.17 1.46
N LYS A 129 5.45 -6.13 1.78
CA LYS A 129 5.45 -6.79 3.11
C LYS A 129 6.65 -7.68 3.36
N HIS A 130 7.27 -8.22 2.30
CA HIS A 130 8.40 -9.14 2.38
C HIS A 130 9.62 -8.56 1.63
N GLU A 131 9.67 -7.23 1.46
CA GLU A 131 10.70 -6.56 0.66
C GLU A 131 12.10 -6.90 1.22
N ASP A 132 12.24 -6.91 2.54
CA ASP A 132 13.47 -7.29 3.27
C ASP A 132 13.90 -8.76 3.07
N GLU A 133 13.01 -9.65 2.65
CA GLU A 133 13.30 -11.07 2.40
C GLU A 133 13.59 -11.36 0.92
N ILE A 134 13.23 -10.43 0.03
CA ILE A 134 13.33 -10.55 -1.42
C ILE A 134 14.60 -9.90 -1.97
N ILE A 135 15.08 -8.83 -1.31
CA ILE A 135 16.25 -8.03 -1.71
C ILE A 135 17.52 -8.51 -1.00
#